data_AF-A0A4Y8SPU0-F1
#
_entry.id   AF-A0A4Y8SPU0-F1
#
_cell.length_a   1.000
_cell.length_b   1.000
_cell.length_c   1.000
_cell.angle_alpha   90.00
_cell.angle_beta   90.00
_cell.angle_gamma   90.00
#
_symmetry.space_group_name_H-M   'P 1'
#
loop_
_entity.id
_entity.type
_entity.pdbx_description
1 polymer ?
#
loop_
_entity_poly.entity_id
_entity_poly.type
_entity_poly.pdbx_seq_one_letter_code
_entity_poly.pdbx_strand_id
1 'polypeptide(L)'
;MALIYDAKLRSEYQRVFDTCIIKPDKYATVDAIIKKILPGRPQYEDVGKQLNIPWYFIAIVHYMEGSSKFTTHLHNGDPLTARTVQVPKGRPVKGSPPFTWRDSAVDALTYQGLTTWPDWDIPGILYKLEGYNGYGYRRLAVPINSPYLWSFSNQYTKGKYVADGHYDPEAISLQCGAAVLLRRFYEQQIVVNTSSILTLIKQLGALVTYSANYAVKAEELQKLLVHNGAIIKIDGKAGKNTSDAYKAITGSFLNGDPRL
;
A
#
# COMPACT_ATOMS: atom_id res chain seq x y z
N MET A 1 -8.20 23.47 6.90
CA MET A 1 -8.56 22.24 7.62
C MET A 1 -7.68 21.10 7.12
N ALA A 2 -7.01 20.37 8.01
CA ALA A 2 -6.24 19.18 7.62
C ALA A 2 -7.21 18.11 7.08
N LEU A 3 -6.82 17.38 6.04
CA LEU A 3 -7.62 16.26 5.55
C LEU A 3 -7.61 15.17 6.61
N ILE A 4 -8.77 14.79 7.11
CA ILE A 4 -8.91 13.76 8.14
C ILE A 4 -9.04 12.41 7.44
N TYR A 5 -8.19 11.45 7.81
CA TYR A 5 -8.34 10.07 7.39
C TYR A 5 -9.37 9.35 8.28
N ASP A 6 -10.63 9.45 7.87
CA ASP A 6 -11.76 8.80 8.53
C ASP A 6 -12.30 7.62 7.69
N ALA A 7 -13.34 6.94 8.20
CA ALA A 7 -13.96 5.82 7.51
C ALA A 7 -14.51 6.19 6.13
N LYS A 8 -15.00 7.42 5.95
CA LYS A 8 -15.55 7.88 4.66
C LYS A 8 -14.44 8.01 3.63
N LEU A 9 -13.34 8.68 3.99
CA LEU A 9 -12.19 8.84 3.10
C LEU A 9 -11.53 7.48 2.80
N ARG A 10 -11.46 6.59 3.79
CA ARG A 10 -10.98 5.22 3.62
C ARG A 10 -11.81 4.47 2.57
N SER A 11 -13.14 4.48 2.69
CA SER A 11 -14.04 3.84 1.72
C SER A 11 -13.95 4.47 0.33
N GLU A 12 -13.76 5.79 0.24
CA GLU A 12 -13.55 6.47 -1.03
C GLU A 12 -12.29 5.97 -1.74
N TYR A 13 -11.14 5.94 -1.06
CA TYR A 13 -9.91 5.42 -1.66
C TYR A 13 -10.05 3.98 -2.13
N GLN A 14 -10.68 3.12 -1.32
CA GLN A 14 -10.94 1.73 -1.70
C GLN A 14 -11.75 1.66 -3.00
N ARG A 15 -12.88 2.37 -3.05
CA ARG A 15 -13.77 2.39 -4.23
C ARG A 15 -13.05 2.89 -5.49
N VAL A 16 -12.27 3.97 -5.37
CA VAL A 16 -11.53 4.54 -6.51
C VAL A 16 -10.45 3.56 -6.99
N PHE A 17 -9.79 2.85 -6.07
CA PHE A 17 -8.82 1.82 -6.42
C PHE A 17 -9.44 0.60 -7.10
N ASP A 18 -10.54 0.08 -6.56
CA ASP A 18 -11.24 -1.10 -7.08
C ASP A 18 -11.71 -0.86 -8.52
N THR A 19 -12.24 0.34 -8.77
CA THR A 19 -12.73 0.79 -10.08
C THR A 19 -11.64 1.40 -10.98
N CYS A 20 -10.38 1.38 -10.56
CA CYS A 20 -9.25 1.86 -11.35
C CYS A 20 -8.99 0.92 -12.54
N ILE A 21 -9.00 1.48 -13.74
CA ILE A 21 -8.68 0.81 -15.00
C ILE A 21 -7.57 1.62 -15.67
N ILE A 22 -6.41 0.99 -15.85
CA ILE A 22 -5.28 1.59 -16.56
C ILE A 22 -5.67 1.76 -18.03
N LYS A 23 -5.38 2.92 -18.62
CA LYS A 23 -5.69 3.18 -20.03
C LYS A 23 -4.90 2.20 -20.91
N PRO A 24 -5.51 1.57 -21.92
CA PRO A 24 -4.86 0.54 -22.74
C PRO A 24 -3.52 0.96 -23.35
N ASP A 25 -3.42 2.21 -23.80
CA ASP A 25 -2.21 2.79 -24.40
C ASP A 25 -1.08 3.07 -23.38
N LYS A 26 -1.35 2.96 -22.08
CA LYS A 26 -0.39 3.24 -21.01
C LYS A 26 0.28 2.00 -20.42
N TYR A 27 -0.25 0.79 -20.66
CA TYR A 27 0.29 -0.44 -20.09
C TYR A 27 1.80 -0.61 -20.35
N ALA A 28 2.26 -0.40 -21.58
CA ALA A 28 3.68 -0.55 -21.92
C ALA A 28 4.57 0.41 -21.12
N THR A 29 4.13 1.65 -20.92
CA THR A 29 4.86 2.64 -20.11
C THR A 29 4.86 2.24 -18.64
N VAL A 30 3.73 1.82 -18.08
CA VAL A 30 3.63 1.37 -16.68
C VAL A 30 4.52 0.14 -16.44
N ASP A 31 4.50 -0.84 -17.36
CA ASP A 31 5.29 -2.07 -17.26
C ASP A 31 6.81 -1.78 -17.33
N ALA A 32 7.22 -0.81 -18.16
CA ALA A 32 8.62 -0.36 -18.21
C ALA A 32 9.07 0.27 -16.88
N ILE A 33 8.18 1.02 -16.21
CA ILE A 33 8.45 1.59 -14.90
C ILE A 33 8.61 0.49 -13.85
N ILE A 34 7.70 -0.48 -13.83
CA ILE A 34 7.78 -1.63 -12.92
C ILE A 34 9.09 -2.39 -13.12
N LYS A 35 9.48 -2.65 -14.37
CA LYS A 35 10.75 -3.30 -14.70
C LYS A 35 11.96 -2.53 -14.17
N LYS A 36 11.88 -1.20 -14.11
CA LYS A 36 12.93 -0.35 -13.52
C LYS A 36 12.96 -0.42 -11.99
N ILE A 37 11.80 -0.55 -11.35
CA ILE A 37 11.68 -0.60 -9.88
C ILE A 37 12.15 -1.95 -9.32
N LEU A 38 11.75 -3.05 -9.94
CA LEU A 38 11.91 -4.41 -9.42
C LEU A 38 13.35 -4.81 -9.03
N PRO A 39 14.42 -4.43 -9.76
CA PRO A 39 15.79 -4.73 -9.34
C PRO A 39 16.15 -4.21 -7.94
N GLY A 40 15.49 -3.14 -7.47
CA GLY A 40 15.68 -2.58 -6.13
C GLY A 40 14.91 -3.27 -5.01
N ARG A 41 14.10 -4.29 -5.33
CA ARG A 41 13.21 -4.96 -4.37
C ARG A 41 13.90 -5.43 -3.08
N PRO A 42 15.08 -6.09 -3.10
CA PRO A 42 15.68 -6.55 -1.85
C PRO A 42 15.96 -5.42 -0.86
N GLN A 43 16.34 -4.24 -1.35
CA GLN A 43 16.65 -3.05 -0.55
C GLN A 43 15.38 -2.44 0.03
N TYR A 44 14.29 -2.43 -0.74
CA TYR A 44 12.98 -2.00 -0.25
C TYR A 44 12.43 -2.96 0.81
N GLU A 45 12.58 -4.27 0.63
CA GLU A 45 12.13 -5.28 1.61
C GLU A 45 12.93 -5.18 2.91
N ASP A 46 14.22 -4.93 2.83
CA ASP A 46 15.11 -4.80 3.99
C ASP A 46 14.76 -3.55 4.83
N VAL A 47 14.55 -2.39 4.20
CA VAL A 47 14.04 -1.18 4.88
C VAL A 47 12.63 -1.41 5.41
N GLY A 48 11.75 -2.01 4.60
CA GLY A 48 10.36 -2.26 4.95
C GLY A 48 10.21 -3.17 6.16
N LYS A 49 10.98 -4.26 6.24
CA LYS A 49 11.04 -5.15 7.40
C LYS A 49 11.48 -4.43 8.66
N GLN A 50 12.48 -3.56 8.56
CA GLN A 50 13.00 -2.80 9.69
C GLN A 50 11.98 -1.79 10.24
N LEU A 51 11.19 -1.18 9.36
CA LEU A 51 10.28 -0.08 9.72
C LEU A 51 8.81 -0.49 9.81
N ASN A 52 8.49 -1.76 9.54
CA ASN A 52 7.13 -2.25 9.37
C ASN A 52 6.34 -1.47 8.30
N ILE A 53 6.97 -1.23 7.15
CA ILE A 53 6.39 -0.52 6.00
C ILE A 53 6.40 -1.49 4.81
N PRO A 54 5.30 -1.61 4.03
CA PRO A 54 5.31 -2.46 2.85
C PRO A 54 6.38 -2.03 1.85
N TRP A 55 7.20 -2.98 1.39
CA TRP A 55 8.31 -2.69 0.47
C TRP A 55 7.84 -1.97 -0.79
N TYR A 56 6.66 -2.30 -1.30
CA TYR A 56 6.11 -1.72 -2.52
C TYR A 56 5.67 -0.27 -2.34
N PHE A 57 5.28 0.15 -1.13
CA PHE A 57 5.07 1.57 -0.83
C PHE A 57 6.37 2.35 -0.99
N ILE A 58 7.46 1.84 -0.39
CA ILE A 58 8.79 2.46 -0.45
C ILE A 58 9.28 2.51 -1.89
N ALA A 59 9.08 1.43 -2.65
CA ALA A 59 9.48 1.32 -4.04
C ALA A 59 8.77 2.36 -4.94
N ILE A 60 7.46 2.54 -4.74
CA ILE A 60 6.66 3.54 -5.46
C ILE A 60 7.13 4.95 -5.10
N VAL A 61 7.28 5.28 -3.81
CA VAL A 61 7.81 6.59 -3.37
C VAL A 61 9.19 6.86 -3.97
N HIS A 62 10.12 5.90 -3.90
CA HIS A 62 11.46 6.08 -4.44
C HIS A 62 11.46 6.29 -5.96
N TYR A 63 10.54 5.66 -6.69
CA TYR A 63 10.36 5.95 -8.11
C TYR A 63 9.80 7.35 -8.35
N MET A 64 8.74 7.73 -7.65
CA MET A 64 8.05 9.01 -7.84
C MET A 64 8.96 10.20 -7.51
N GLU A 65 9.76 10.10 -6.44
CA GLU A 65 10.61 11.19 -5.94
C GLU A 65 12.04 11.15 -6.47
N GLY A 66 12.55 9.96 -6.82
CA GLY A 66 13.96 9.76 -7.13
C GLY A 66 14.23 8.97 -8.40
N SER A 67 13.20 8.57 -9.14
CA SER A 67 13.33 7.71 -10.33
C SER A 67 14.13 6.42 -10.06
N SER A 68 14.01 5.88 -8.85
CA SER A 68 14.71 4.68 -8.37
C SER A 68 16.25 4.79 -8.41
N LYS A 69 16.81 5.98 -8.19
CA LYS A 69 18.26 6.22 -8.14
C LYS A 69 18.83 5.88 -6.75
N PHE A 70 19.48 4.73 -6.64
CA PHE A 70 20.13 4.27 -5.40
C PHE A 70 21.43 5.00 -5.03
N THR A 71 21.81 6.04 -5.78
CA THR A 71 22.99 6.88 -5.52
C THR A 71 22.65 8.22 -4.88
N THR A 72 21.37 8.48 -4.63
CA THR A 72 20.86 9.73 -4.06
C THR A 72 20.01 9.48 -2.83
N HIS A 73 19.91 10.49 -1.96
CA HIS A 73 19.08 10.48 -0.78
C HIS A 73 17.60 10.35 -1.14
N LEU A 74 16.87 9.47 -0.44
CA LEU A 74 15.42 9.34 -0.59
C LEU A 74 14.67 10.62 -0.15
N HIS A 75 15.30 11.48 0.65
CA HIS A 75 14.71 12.73 1.11
C HIS A 75 14.35 13.68 -0.04
N ASN A 76 15.30 13.93 -0.94
CA ASN A 76 15.23 15.05 -1.90
C ASN A 76 16.13 14.88 -3.12
N GLY A 77 16.78 13.73 -3.30
CA GLY A 77 17.64 13.46 -4.45
C GLY A 77 19.07 13.99 -4.37
N ASP A 78 19.50 14.60 -3.27
CA ASP A 78 20.91 14.98 -3.09
C ASP A 78 21.83 13.74 -3.14
N PRO A 79 23.10 13.84 -3.58
CA PRO A 79 24.04 12.71 -3.61
C PRO A 79 24.33 12.13 -2.22
N LEU A 80 24.45 10.80 -2.12
CA LEU A 80 24.76 10.11 -0.85
C LEU A 80 26.17 10.39 -0.29
N THR A 81 27.01 11.13 -1.02
CA THR A 81 28.40 11.46 -0.64
C THR A 81 28.52 12.55 0.43
N ALA A 82 27.41 13.19 0.80
CA ALA A 82 27.34 14.21 1.83
C ALA A 82 25.99 14.12 2.56
N ARG A 83 25.72 15.01 3.52
CA ARG A 83 24.35 15.20 4.01
C ARG A 83 23.56 16.06 3.02
N THR A 84 22.24 15.97 3.08
CA THR A 84 21.35 16.81 2.26
C THR A 84 21.63 18.30 2.47
N VAL A 85 21.70 19.04 1.37
CA VAL A 85 21.77 20.51 1.33
C VAL A 85 20.38 21.08 1.05
N GLN A 86 19.58 20.36 0.26
CA GLN A 86 18.18 20.68 0.02
C GLN A 86 17.33 20.28 1.23
N VAL A 87 16.11 20.84 1.31
CA VAL A 87 15.18 20.54 2.40
C VAL A 87 14.71 19.08 2.28
N PRO A 88 14.62 18.31 3.38
CA PRO A 88 15.10 18.64 4.73
C PRO A 88 16.63 18.63 4.80
N LYS A 89 17.24 19.73 5.27
CA LYS A 89 18.70 19.91 5.31
C LYS A 89 19.35 19.07 6.41
N GLY A 90 20.61 18.67 6.18
CA GLY A 90 21.46 18.01 7.18
C GLY A 90 21.07 16.56 7.46
N ARG A 91 20.48 15.85 6.49
CA ARG A 91 20.04 14.46 6.61
C ARG A 91 20.96 13.48 5.86
N PRO A 92 21.05 12.20 6.28
CA PRO A 92 20.62 11.63 7.56
C PRO A 92 21.23 12.36 8.75
N VAL A 93 20.67 12.26 9.96
CA VAL A 93 21.28 12.87 11.18
C VAL A 93 22.31 11.97 11.83
N LYS A 94 22.15 10.64 11.72
CA LYS A 94 23.08 9.64 12.28
C LYS A 94 24.09 9.19 11.22
N GLY A 95 25.26 8.75 11.66
CA GLY A 95 26.34 8.27 10.79
C GLY A 95 27.13 9.38 10.09
N SER A 96 28.08 8.97 9.25
CA SER A 96 28.96 9.84 8.45
C SER A 96 28.92 9.43 6.97
N PRO A 97 29.02 10.39 6.03
CA PRO A 97 29.04 10.08 4.61
C PRO A 97 30.35 9.37 4.18
N PRO A 98 30.36 8.66 3.03
CA PRO A 98 29.21 8.42 2.14
C PRO A 98 28.19 7.48 2.80
N PHE A 99 26.91 7.81 2.66
CA PHE A 99 25.81 7.02 3.18
C PHE A 99 25.43 5.90 2.22
N THR A 100 24.87 4.81 2.74
CA THR A 100 24.13 3.88 1.89
C THR A 100 22.74 4.45 1.59
N TRP A 101 22.12 3.98 0.50
CA TRP A 101 20.72 4.32 0.23
C TRP A 101 19.79 3.88 1.38
N ARG A 102 20.09 2.75 2.03
CA ARG A 102 19.34 2.23 3.18
C ARG A 102 19.36 3.21 4.35
N ASP A 103 20.53 3.75 4.71
CA ASP A 103 20.66 4.74 5.79
C ASP A 103 19.79 5.97 5.51
N SER A 104 19.84 6.45 4.26
CA SER A 104 19.00 7.56 3.82
C SER A 104 17.52 7.23 3.84
N ALA A 105 17.12 6.04 3.41
CA ALA A 105 15.72 5.65 3.34
C ALA A 105 15.13 5.52 4.76
N VAL A 106 15.89 4.95 5.70
CA VAL A 106 15.47 4.82 7.10
C VAL A 106 15.27 6.18 7.76
N ASP A 107 16.20 7.13 7.58
CA ASP A 107 16.02 8.49 8.10
C ASP A 107 14.81 9.17 7.45
N ALA A 108 14.67 9.11 6.12
CA ALA A 108 13.58 9.74 5.38
C ALA A 108 12.19 9.25 5.82
N LEU A 109 11.98 7.94 5.87
CA LEU A 109 10.69 7.36 6.22
C LEU A 109 10.34 7.60 7.70
N THR A 110 11.34 7.65 8.57
CA THR A 110 11.17 8.01 9.99
C THR A 110 10.84 9.50 10.14
N TYR A 111 11.56 10.38 9.43
CA TYR A 111 11.33 11.82 9.42
C TYR A 111 9.93 12.18 8.94
N GLN A 112 9.41 11.44 7.95
CA GLN A 112 8.04 11.58 7.44
C GLN A 112 6.96 10.99 8.38
N GLY A 113 7.35 10.43 9.53
CA GLY A 113 6.42 9.86 10.52
C GLY A 113 5.65 8.63 10.01
N LEU A 114 6.23 7.87 9.07
CA LEU A 114 5.58 6.67 8.51
C LEU A 114 5.69 5.45 9.42
N THR A 115 6.66 5.43 10.34
CA THR A 115 6.84 4.35 11.31
C THR A 115 5.72 4.27 12.35
N THR A 116 4.94 5.33 12.50
CA THR A 116 3.78 5.38 13.42
C THR A 116 2.44 5.24 12.70
N TRP A 117 2.45 5.07 11.38
CA TRP A 117 1.23 4.91 10.59
C TRP A 117 0.70 3.46 10.68
N PRO A 118 -0.57 3.25 11.07
CA PRO A 118 -1.08 1.90 11.32
C PRO A 118 -1.78 1.24 10.13
N ASP A 119 -2.26 2.01 9.15
CA ASP A 119 -3.11 1.48 8.07
C ASP A 119 -2.33 1.27 6.78
N TRP A 120 -1.74 0.09 6.63
CA TRP A 120 -1.05 -0.31 5.40
C TRP A 120 -1.94 -1.10 4.44
N ASP A 121 -3.27 -1.03 4.59
CA ASP A 121 -4.17 -1.49 3.54
C ASP A 121 -4.16 -0.49 2.36
N ILE A 122 -4.74 -0.90 1.22
CA ILE A 122 -4.83 -0.08 0.00
C ILE A 122 -5.26 1.37 0.30
N PRO A 123 -6.34 1.64 1.08
CA PRO A 123 -6.75 3.00 1.34
C PRO A 123 -5.72 3.83 2.12
N GLY A 124 -5.06 3.23 3.10
CA GLY A 124 -4.09 3.92 3.94
C GLY A 124 -2.78 4.17 3.20
N ILE A 125 -2.37 3.23 2.34
CA ILE A 125 -1.29 3.43 1.36
C ILE A 125 -1.61 4.61 0.45
N LEU A 126 -2.80 4.66 -0.15
CA LEU A 126 -3.19 5.72 -1.07
C LEU A 126 -3.27 7.08 -0.38
N TYR A 127 -3.76 7.13 0.86
CA TYR A 127 -3.75 8.33 1.69
C TYR A 127 -2.32 8.85 1.89
N LYS A 128 -1.39 7.98 2.28
CA LYS A 128 0.01 8.37 2.47
C LYS A 128 0.68 8.77 1.16
N LEU A 129 0.46 8.05 0.06
CA LEU A 129 0.98 8.42 -1.26
C LEU A 129 0.45 9.78 -1.70
N GLU A 130 -0.84 10.08 -1.54
CA GLU A 130 -1.37 11.40 -1.87
C GLU A 130 -0.73 12.49 -1.02
N GLY A 131 -0.50 12.20 0.27
CA GLY A 131 0.16 13.11 1.21
C GLY A 131 1.59 13.50 0.81
N TYR A 132 2.34 12.62 0.11
CA TYR A 132 3.68 12.94 -0.42
C TYR A 132 3.66 14.12 -1.39
N ASN A 133 2.67 14.16 -2.29
CA ASN A 133 2.46 15.28 -3.19
C ASN A 133 1.66 16.43 -2.55
N GLY A 134 0.78 16.08 -1.60
CA GLY A 134 -0.15 16.97 -0.93
C GLY A 134 -1.59 16.89 -1.45
N TYR A 135 -2.53 17.21 -0.55
CA TYR A 135 -3.98 17.07 -0.76
C TYR A 135 -4.65 18.27 -1.46
N GLY A 136 -3.91 19.02 -2.29
CA GLY A 136 -4.41 20.25 -2.91
C GLY A 136 -5.67 20.06 -3.77
N TYR A 137 -5.70 18.98 -4.56
CA TYR A 137 -6.78 18.67 -5.49
C TYR A 137 -8.15 18.45 -4.82
N ARG A 138 -8.16 18.03 -3.56
CA ARG A 138 -9.38 17.84 -2.76
C ARG A 138 -10.02 19.15 -2.32
N ARG A 139 -9.27 20.27 -2.39
CA ARG A 139 -9.69 21.61 -1.94
C ARG A 139 -10.06 22.54 -3.09
N LEU A 140 -10.06 22.04 -4.33
CA LEU A 140 -10.55 22.80 -5.48
C LEU A 140 -12.06 23.03 -5.35
N ALA A 141 -12.57 24.07 -6.01
CA ALA A 141 -14.02 24.33 -6.06
C ALA A 141 -14.80 23.13 -6.61
N VAL A 142 -14.22 22.46 -7.61
CA VAL A 142 -14.63 21.14 -8.08
C VAL A 142 -13.47 20.17 -7.84
N PRO A 143 -13.54 19.34 -6.78
CA PRO A 143 -12.49 18.39 -6.48
C PRO A 143 -12.27 17.40 -7.62
N ILE A 144 -11.00 17.09 -7.89
CA ILE A 144 -10.61 16.03 -8.81
C ILE A 144 -9.73 15.03 -8.08
N ASN A 145 -9.69 13.81 -8.62
CA ASN A 145 -8.69 12.83 -8.25
C ASN A 145 -7.27 13.33 -8.60
N SER A 146 -6.34 13.22 -7.65
CA SER A 146 -4.97 13.71 -7.83
C SER A 146 -4.28 13.02 -9.01
N PRO A 147 -3.72 13.75 -10.01
CA PRO A 147 -2.90 13.16 -11.06
C PRO A 147 -1.68 12.41 -10.50
N TYR A 148 -1.16 12.80 -9.33
CA TYR A 148 -0.04 12.10 -8.69
C TYR A 148 -0.39 10.66 -8.34
N LEU A 149 -1.66 10.39 -7.99
CA LEU A 149 -2.14 9.03 -7.76
C LEU A 149 -2.62 8.36 -9.05
N TRP A 150 -3.42 9.06 -9.86
CA TRP A 150 -4.34 8.44 -10.81
C TRP A 150 -4.03 8.70 -12.28
N SER A 151 -3.01 9.50 -12.60
CA SER A 151 -2.58 9.69 -13.98
C SER A 151 -2.27 8.35 -14.66
N PHE A 152 -2.73 8.21 -15.90
CA PHE A 152 -2.75 6.97 -16.73
C PHE A 152 -3.92 6.01 -16.49
N SER A 153 -4.91 6.33 -15.64
CA SER A 153 -6.14 5.53 -15.49
C SER A 153 -7.42 6.30 -15.83
N ASN A 154 -8.54 5.59 -15.88
CA ASN A 154 -9.89 6.17 -15.98
C ASN A 154 -10.27 7.09 -14.79
N GLN A 155 -9.52 7.06 -13.70
CA GLN A 155 -9.79 7.89 -12.52
C GLN A 155 -9.28 9.33 -12.67
N TYR A 156 -8.56 9.65 -13.76
CA TYR A 156 -8.04 10.99 -14.05
C TYR A 156 -8.08 11.33 -15.55
N THR A 157 -8.53 12.55 -15.85
CA THR A 157 -8.62 13.07 -17.23
C THR A 157 -7.65 14.24 -17.45
N LYS A 158 -7.80 15.33 -16.70
CA LYS A 158 -7.00 16.56 -16.79
C LYS A 158 -7.08 17.36 -15.48
N GLY A 159 -6.29 18.42 -15.39
CA GLY A 159 -6.16 19.27 -14.21
C GLY A 159 -4.90 18.92 -13.43
N LYS A 160 -3.99 19.88 -13.25
CA LYS A 160 -2.72 19.66 -12.55
C LYS A 160 -2.23 20.96 -11.91
N TYR A 161 -1.63 20.87 -10.72
CA TYR A 161 -0.75 21.93 -10.23
C TYR A 161 0.55 21.93 -11.04
N VAL A 162 0.73 22.94 -11.90
CA VAL A 162 1.92 23.08 -12.76
C VAL A 162 3.09 23.74 -12.04
N ALA A 163 2.80 24.46 -10.96
CA ALA A 163 3.74 24.98 -9.98
C ALA A 163 3.04 25.08 -8.62
N ASP A 164 3.79 25.36 -7.56
CA ASP A 164 3.27 25.49 -6.21
C ASP A 164 2.13 26.52 -6.16
N GLY A 165 0.94 26.07 -5.75
CA GLY A 165 -0.27 26.89 -5.68
C GLY A 165 -0.94 27.20 -7.04
N HIS A 166 -0.33 26.85 -8.16
CA HIS A 166 -0.83 27.19 -9.51
C HIS A 166 -1.51 25.97 -10.16
N TYR A 167 -2.83 25.87 -9.99
CA TYR A 167 -3.65 24.84 -10.62
C TYR A 167 -4.07 25.27 -12.03
N ASP A 168 -3.80 24.41 -13.01
CA ASP A 168 -4.28 24.54 -14.39
C ASP A 168 -5.30 23.41 -14.64
N PRO A 169 -6.59 23.72 -14.92
CA PRO A 169 -7.62 22.71 -15.19
C PRO A 169 -7.43 21.96 -16.52
N GLU A 170 -6.64 22.50 -17.45
CA GLU A 170 -6.40 21.93 -18.78
C GLU A 170 -5.10 21.13 -18.86
N ALA A 171 -4.15 21.38 -17.95
CA ALA A 171 -2.90 20.63 -17.90
C ALA A 171 -3.12 19.12 -17.67
N ILE A 172 -2.45 18.30 -18.46
CA ILE A 172 -2.49 16.84 -18.36
C ILE A 172 -1.17 16.33 -17.79
N SER A 173 -1.25 15.49 -16.76
CA SER A 173 -0.06 14.80 -16.25
C SER A 173 0.46 13.77 -17.25
N LEU A 174 1.75 13.85 -17.56
CA LEU A 174 2.49 12.85 -18.36
C LEU A 174 3.25 11.84 -17.49
N GLN A 175 3.18 11.98 -16.17
CA GLN A 175 3.80 11.06 -15.22
C GLN A 175 2.79 9.97 -14.86
N CYS A 176 3.27 8.72 -14.73
CA CYS A 176 2.46 7.62 -14.22
C CYS A 176 2.08 7.88 -12.76
N GLY A 177 0.81 7.66 -12.41
CA GLY A 177 0.34 7.82 -11.04
C GLY A 177 0.82 6.72 -10.10
N ALA A 178 1.06 7.06 -8.84
CA ALA A 178 1.48 6.13 -7.80
C ALA A 178 0.46 5.03 -7.52
N ALA A 179 -0.84 5.35 -7.54
CA ALA A 179 -1.92 4.36 -7.40
C ALA A 179 -2.02 3.44 -8.62
N VAL A 180 -1.67 3.95 -9.82
CA VAL A 180 -1.59 3.15 -11.05
C VAL A 180 -0.45 2.13 -10.98
N LEU A 181 0.71 2.52 -10.44
CA LEU A 181 1.81 1.58 -10.16
C LEU A 181 1.38 0.50 -9.17
N LEU A 182 0.72 0.89 -8.07
CA LEU A 182 0.19 -0.07 -7.09
C LEU A 182 -0.82 -1.02 -7.71
N ARG A 183 -1.80 -0.50 -8.48
CA ARG A 183 -2.77 -1.31 -9.21
C ARG A 183 -2.08 -2.32 -10.12
N ARG A 184 -1.07 -1.89 -10.86
CA ARG A 184 -0.35 -2.76 -11.78
C ARG A 184 0.51 -3.81 -11.07
N PHE A 185 1.09 -3.50 -9.91
CA PHE A 185 1.74 -4.52 -9.06
C PHE A 185 0.78 -5.65 -8.66
N TYR A 186 -0.49 -5.33 -8.34
CA TYR A 186 -1.50 -6.35 -8.06
C TYR A 186 -1.93 -7.12 -9.32
N GLU A 187 -2.14 -6.43 -10.46
CA GLU A 187 -2.50 -7.08 -11.73
C GLU A 187 -1.43 -8.08 -12.20
N GLN A 188 -0.15 -7.77 -11.98
CA GLN A 188 0.98 -8.66 -12.30
C GLN A 188 1.29 -9.66 -11.19
N GLN A 189 0.52 -9.68 -10.09
CA GLN A 189 0.73 -10.56 -8.94
C GLN A 189 2.13 -10.42 -8.29
N ILE A 190 2.82 -9.29 -8.51
CA ILE A 190 4.10 -8.95 -7.87
C ILE A 190 3.90 -8.73 -6.38
N VAL A 191 2.82 -7.99 -6.07
CA VAL A 191 2.26 -7.89 -4.74
C VAL A 191 1.00 -8.74 -4.79
N VAL A 192 1.03 -9.85 -4.07
CA VAL A 192 -0.19 -10.60 -3.82
C VAL A 192 -1.01 -9.77 -2.84
N ASN A 193 -2.32 -9.75 -3.00
CA ASN A 193 -3.18 -9.33 -1.91
C ASN A 193 -3.04 -10.37 -0.79
N THR A 194 -1.99 -10.21 0.01
CA THR A 194 -1.70 -10.99 1.21
C THR A 194 -2.80 -10.82 2.25
N SER A 195 -3.72 -9.88 2.02
CA SER A 195 -4.94 -9.60 2.78
C SER A 195 -6.20 -9.95 1.99
N SER A 196 -6.18 -10.93 1.08
CA SER A 196 -7.41 -11.70 0.92
C SER A 196 -7.60 -12.37 2.26
N ILE A 197 -8.50 -11.87 3.09
CA ILE A 197 -8.91 -12.53 4.31
C ILE A 197 -9.24 -14.01 4.02
N LEU A 198 -9.67 -14.34 2.80
CA LEU A 198 -9.85 -15.69 2.31
C LEU A 198 -8.56 -16.52 2.29
N THR A 199 -7.40 -15.95 1.95
CA THR A 199 -6.09 -16.63 2.02
C THR A 199 -5.67 -16.90 3.46
N LEU A 200 -5.82 -15.93 4.37
CA LEU A 200 -5.53 -16.16 5.79
C LEU A 200 -6.50 -17.18 6.40
N ILE A 201 -7.78 -17.08 6.05
CA ILE A 201 -8.81 -18.05 6.44
C ILE A 201 -8.39 -19.44 5.95
N LYS A 202 -8.00 -19.61 4.69
CA LYS A 202 -7.52 -20.89 4.14
C LYS A 202 -6.30 -21.44 4.88
N GLN A 203 -5.28 -20.61 5.07
CA GLN A 203 -4.03 -21.03 5.73
C GLN A 203 -4.25 -21.39 7.20
N LEU A 204 -4.99 -20.56 7.94
CA LEU A 204 -5.26 -20.79 9.34
C LEU A 204 -6.25 -21.94 9.55
N GLY A 205 -7.26 -22.05 8.70
CA GLY A 205 -8.23 -23.15 8.70
C GLY A 205 -7.58 -24.51 8.44
N ALA A 206 -6.55 -24.59 7.60
CA ALA A 206 -5.76 -25.81 7.43
C ALA A 206 -5.00 -26.26 8.70
N LEU A 207 -4.80 -25.36 9.66
CA LEU A 207 -4.13 -25.63 10.95
C LEU A 207 -5.10 -25.86 12.11
N VAL A 208 -6.42 -25.76 11.87
CA VAL A 208 -7.47 -25.89 12.89
C VAL A 208 -8.22 -27.21 12.67
N THR A 209 -8.28 -28.02 13.71
CA THR A 209 -9.06 -29.27 13.73
C THR A 209 -10.45 -29.02 14.30
N TYR A 210 -11.47 -29.64 13.72
CA TYR A 210 -12.82 -29.65 14.25
C TYR A 210 -12.82 -30.18 15.69
N SER A 211 -13.28 -29.38 16.65
CA SER A 211 -13.23 -29.75 18.07
C SER A 211 -14.20 -28.93 18.93
N ALA A 212 -14.69 -29.56 19.99
CA ALA A 212 -15.41 -28.89 21.08
C ALA A 212 -14.46 -28.26 22.12
N ASN A 213 -13.16 -28.54 22.03
CA ASN A 213 -12.14 -27.99 22.92
C ASN A 213 -11.66 -26.63 22.40
N TYR A 214 -11.26 -25.76 23.33
CA TYR A 214 -10.69 -24.46 23.00
C TYR A 214 -9.32 -24.60 22.35
N ALA A 215 -9.06 -23.80 21.32
CA ALA A 215 -7.73 -23.60 20.74
C ALA A 215 -7.53 -22.15 20.28
N VAL A 216 -6.34 -21.59 20.53
CA VAL A 216 -6.00 -20.20 20.15
C VAL A 216 -6.18 -19.96 18.65
N LYS A 217 -5.67 -20.89 17.82
CA LYS A 217 -5.81 -20.80 16.35
C LYS A 217 -7.27 -20.86 15.88
N ALA A 218 -8.14 -21.57 16.61
CA ALA A 218 -9.56 -21.61 16.29
C ALA A 218 -10.23 -20.27 16.60
N GLU A 219 -9.84 -19.59 17.68
CA GLU A 219 -10.33 -18.25 17.99
C GLU A 219 -9.86 -17.23 16.95
N GLU A 220 -8.59 -17.29 16.55
CA GLU A 220 -8.02 -16.47 15.47
C GLU A 220 -8.77 -16.69 14.14
N LEU A 221 -9.08 -17.94 13.80
CA LEU A 221 -9.88 -18.27 12.62
C LEU A 221 -11.29 -17.68 12.69
N GLN A 222 -11.96 -17.80 13.84
CA GLN A 222 -13.28 -17.22 14.05
C GLN A 222 -13.26 -15.69 13.89
N LYS A 223 -12.22 -15.00 14.40
CA LYS A 223 -12.05 -13.54 14.20
C LYS A 223 -11.97 -13.19 12.72
N LEU A 224 -11.19 -13.93 11.93
CA LEU A 224 -11.09 -13.72 10.49
C LEU A 224 -12.41 -14.02 9.75
N LEU A 225 -13.08 -15.10 10.11
CA LEU A 225 -14.39 -15.46 9.54
C LEU A 225 -15.44 -14.38 9.81
N VAL A 226 -15.52 -13.88 11.06
CA VAL A 226 -16.43 -12.78 11.45
C VAL A 226 -16.09 -11.49 10.72
N HIS A 227 -14.80 -11.15 10.59
CA HIS A 227 -14.37 -9.99 9.81
C HIS A 227 -14.74 -10.13 8.33
N ASN A 228 -14.81 -11.36 7.79
CA ASN A 228 -15.32 -11.65 6.44
C ASN A 228 -16.86 -11.83 6.37
N GLY A 229 -17.60 -11.41 7.41
CA GLY A 229 -19.06 -11.38 7.40
C GLY A 229 -19.76 -12.65 7.91
N ALA A 230 -19.04 -13.63 8.47
CA ALA A 230 -19.67 -14.78 9.11
C ALA A 230 -20.36 -14.38 10.44
N ILE A 231 -21.58 -14.85 10.66
CA ILE A 231 -22.31 -14.63 11.92
C ILE A 231 -22.11 -15.85 12.82
N ILE A 232 -20.96 -15.89 13.51
CA ILE A 232 -20.59 -16.98 14.42
C ILE A 232 -20.02 -16.43 15.73
N LYS A 233 -20.07 -17.23 16.79
CA LYS A 233 -19.44 -16.90 18.07
C LYS A 233 -17.92 -17.05 17.97
N ILE A 234 -17.18 -16.13 18.60
CA ILE A 234 -15.73 -16.23 18.81
C ILE A 234 -15.51 -16.80 20.22
N ASP A 235 -15.23 -18.09 20.31
CA ASP A 235 -15.07 -18.83 21.57
C ASP A 235 -13.93 -19.85 21.56
N GLY A 236 -13.13 -19.87 20.49
CA GLY A 236 -12.02 -20.79 20.28
C GLY A 236 -12.41 -22.25 20.10
N LYS A 237 -13.70 -22.57 19.99
CA LYS A 237 -14.18 -23.95 19.77
C LYS A 237 -14.57 -24.12 18.31
N ALA A 238 -13.73 -24.81 17.55
CA ALA A 238 -13.92 -25.04 16.12
C ALA A 238 -14.98 -26.13 15.82
N GLY A 239 -16.21 -25.95 16.29
CA GLY A 239 -17.33 -26.85 16.02
C GLY A 239 -18.03 -26.57 14.68
N LYS A 240 -19.25 -27.11 14.53
CA LYS A 240 -20.08 -27.03 13.32
C LYS A 240 -20.13 -25.63 12.68
N ASN A 241 -20.41 -24.58 13.46
CA ASN A 241 -20.58 -23.23 12.91
C ASN A 241 -19.28 -22.65 12.33
N THR A 242 -18.14 -22.90 12.99
CA THR A 242 -16.82 -22.48 12.48
C THR A 242 -16.49 -23.21 11.18
N SER A 243 -16.76 -24.53 11.13
CA SER A 243 -16.51 -25.35 9.94
C SER A 243 -17.45 -25.01 8.77
N ASP A 244 -18.71 -24.69 9.04
CA ASP A 244 -19.67 -24.23 8.04
C ASP A 244 -19.27 -22.87 7.45
N ALA A 245 -18.87 -21.92 8.29
CA ALA A 245 -18.38 -20.62 7.85
C ALA A 245 -17.08 -20.74 7.04
N TYR A 246 -16.17 -21.63 7.45
CA TYR A 246 -14.96 -21.95 6.69
C TYR A 246 -15.28 -22.55 5.32
N LYS A 247 -16.21 -23.50 5.25
CA LYS A 247 -16.66 -24.12 3.99
C LYS A 247 -17.33 -23.13 3.05
N ALA A 248 -18.15 -22.22 3.56
CA ALA A 248 -18.80 -21.19 2.74
C ALA A 248 -17.80 -20.33 1.95
N ILE A 249 -16.57 -20.22 2.46
CA ILE A 249 -15.49 -19.41 1.87
C ILE A 249 -14.53 -20.26 1.03
N THR A 250 -14.19 -21.46 1.50
CA THR A 250 -13.12 -22.27 0.90
C THR A 250 -13.61 -23.40 0.02
N GLY A 251 -14.87 -23.81 0.16
CA GLY A 251 -15.44 -25.00 -0.46
C GLY A 251 -15.21 -26.30 0.32
N SER A 252 -14.45 -26.28 1.42
CA SER A 252 -14.09 -27.48 2.20
C SER A 252 -14.37 -27.32 3.69
N PHE A 253 -14.70 -28.43 4.37
CA PHE A 253 -14.82 -28.44 5.84
C PHE A 253 -13.44 -28.40 6.51
N LEU A 254 -13.41 -28.05 7.82
CA LEU A 254 -12.22 -28.16 8.64
C LEU A 254 -11.78 -29.62 8.79
N ASN A 255 -10.48 -29.84 9.01
CA ASN A 255 -9.95 -31.18 9.25
C ASN A 255 -10.63 -31.83 10.47
N GLY A 256 -11.02 -33.11 10.35
CA GLY A 256 -11.70 -33.85 11.42
C GLY A 256 -13.20 -33.54 11.59
N ASP A 257 -13.80 -32.73 10.72
CA ASP A 257 -15.26 -32.56 10.69
C ASP A 257 -15.91 -33.91 10.30
N PRO A 258 -16.96 -34.37 11.03
CA PRO A 258 -17.60 -35.66 10.78
C PRO A 258 -18.34 -35.76 9.43
N ARG A 259 -18.39 -34.67 8.65
CA ARG A 259 -19.04 -34.58 7.33
C ARG A 259 -18.07 -34.54 6.15
N LEU A 260 -16.75 -34.69 6.41
CA LEU A 260 -15.74 -34.85 5.37
C LEU A 260 -15.88 -36.17 4.61
#